data_AF-A0A957CQ05-F1
#
_entry.id   AF-A0A957CQ05-F1
#
_cell.length_a   1.000
_cell.length_b   1.000
_cell.length_c   1.000
_cell.angle_alpha   90.00
_cell.angle_beta   90.00
_cell.angle_gamma   90.00
#
_symmetry.space_group_name_H-M   'P 1'
#
loop_
_entity.id
_entity.type
_entity.pdbx_description
1 polymer ?
#
loop_
_entity_poly.entity_id
_entity_poly.type
_entity_poly.pdbx_seq_one_letter_code
_entity_poly.pdbx_strand_id
1 'polypeptide(L)'
;MPQWYQEETTVVIERLQTDAQIGLTSGEAKARIEKYGLNELIDKGTKNPWLILWDQIKEIMVVILIIAAVVSGLLGEMNDVIVIMAIVILNAALGFSQEYRAEQAIAALKKLSVPTV
;
A
#
# COMPACT_ATOMS: atom_id res chain seq x y z
N MET A 1 -23.13 2.83 -5.86
CA MET A 1 -23.05 1.83 -6.96
C MET A 1 -24.34 1.03 -6.92
N PRO A 2 -25.02 0.78 -8.05
CA PRO A 2 -26.18 -0.10 -8.06
C PRO A 2 -25.80 -1.46 -7.48
N GLN A 3 -26.73 -2.13 -6.79
CA GLN A 3 -26.53 -3.49 -6.25
C GLN A 3 -26.54 -4.49 -7.41
N TRP A 4 -25.50 -4.42 -8.25
CA TRP A 4 -25.35 -5.22 -9.47
C TRP A 4 -25.45 -6.73 -9.21
N TYR A 5 -25.15 -7.16 -7.98
CA TYR A 5 -25.25 -8.55 -7.53
C TYR A 5 -26.69 -9.02 -7.28
N GLN A 6 -27.67 -8.12 -7.31
CA GLN A 6 -29.11 -8.42 -7.14
C GLN A 6 -29.90 -8.28 -8.45
N GLU A 7 -29.25 -7.86 -9.54
CA GLU A 7 -29.93 -7.64 -10.81
C GLU A 7 -30.06 -8.94 -11.61
N GLU A 8 -31.16 -9.07 -12.34
CA GLU A 8 -31.32 -10.18 -13.28
C GLU A 8 -30.28 -10.09 -14.41
N THR A 9 -29.81 -11.26 -14.85
CA THR A 9 -28.76 -11.38 -15.87
C THR A 9 -29.13 -10.65 -17.17
N THR A 10 -30.39 -10.71 -17.59
CA THR A 10 -30.94 -10.01 -18.76
C THR A 10 -30.76 -8.50 -18.66
N VAL A 11 -31.07 -7.91 -17.51
CA VAL A 11 -30.92 -6.47 -17.24
C VAL A 11 -29.45 -6.06 -17.27
N VAL A 12 -28.57 -6.89 -16.70
CA VAL A 12 -27.12 -6.65 -16.70
C VAL A 12 -26.54 -6.70 -18.11
N ILE A 13 -26.94 -7.69 -18.92
CA ILE A 13 -26.49 -7.87 -20.32
C ILE A 13 -26.91 -6.69 -21.18
N GLU A 14 -28.17 -6.24 -21.05
CA GLU A 14 -28.68 -5.07 -21.77
C GLU A 14 -27.96 -3.79 -21.34
N ARG A 15 -27.82 -3.56 -20.03
CA ARG A 15 -27.13 -2.38 -19.50
C ARG A 15 -25.65 -2.34 -19.91
N LEU A 16 -24.96 -3.47 -19.86
CA LEU A 16 -23.56 -3.58 -20.25
C LEU A 16 -23.38 -3.65 -21.77
N GLN A 17 -24.47 -3.64 -22.55
CA GLN A 17 -24.47 -3.73 -24.01
C GLN A 17 -23.49 -4.82 -24.49
N THR A 18 -23.66 -6.02 -23.97
CA THR A 18 -22.83 -7.18 -24.29
C THR A 18 -23.73 -8.30 -24.78
N ASP A 19 -23.18 -9.23 -25.55
CA ASP A 19 -23.89 -10.46 -25.89
C ASP A 19 -23.61 -11.54 -24.84
N ALA A 20 -24.63 -12.35 -24.53
CA ALA A 20 -24.53 -13.41 -23.53
C ALA A 20 -23.76 -14.66 -24.01
N GLN A 21 -23.73 -14.90 -25.32
CA GLN A 21 -23.12 -16.07 -25.95
C GLN A 21 -21.75 -15.76 -26.56
N ILE A 22 -21.60 -14.63 -27.24
CA ILE A 22 -20.36 -14.26 -27.95
C ILE A 22 -19.54 -13.20 -27.20
N GLY A 23 -20.09 -12.55 -26.18
CA GLY A 23 -19.39 -11.53 -25.39
C GLY A 23 -19.21 -10.21 -26.15
N LEU A 24 -18.08 -9.53 -25.91
CA LEU A 24 -17.73 -8.26 -26.56
C LEU A 24 -16.92 -8.49 -27.83
N THR A 25 -17.16 -7.65 -28.84
CA THR A 25 -16.27 -7.61 -30.01
C THR A 25 -14.91 -7.00 -29.65
N SER A 26 -13.85 -7.33 -30.40
CA SER A 26 -12.52 -6.74 -30.17
C SER A 26 -12.50 -5.22 -30.30
N GLY A 27 -13.37 -4.65 -31.15
CA GLY A 27 -13.54 -3.21 -31.30
C GLY A 27 -14.13 -2.56 -30.04
N GLU A 28 -15.20 -3.13 -29.50
CA GLU A 28 -15.82 -2.65 -28.26
C GLU A 28 -14.91 -2.83 -27.04
N ALA A 29 -14.19 -3.96 -26.98
CA ALA A 29 -13.21 -4.20 -25.92
C ALA A 29 -12.13 -3.10 -25.92
N LYS A 30 -11.59 -2.74 -27.09
CA LYS A 30 -10.59 -1.67 -27.21
C LYS A 30 -11.17 -0.30 -26.82
N ALA A 31 -12.37 0.03 -27.30
CA ALA A 31 -13.04 1.27 -26.93
C ALA A 31 -13.31 1.38 -25.42
N ARG A 32 -13.64 0.26 -24.76
CA ARG A 32 -13.82 0.20 -23.30
C ARG A 32 -12.49 0.35 -22.55
N ILE A 33 -11.41 -0.25 -23.02
CA ILE A 33 -10.07 -0.07 -22.43
C ILE A 33 -9.65 1.40 -22.52
N GLU A 34 -9.90 2.07 -23.65
CA GLU A 34 -9.59 3.50 -23.80
C GLU A 34 -10.44 4.39 -22.86
N LYS A 35 -11.69 3.99 -22.60
CA LYS A 35 -12.61 4.74 -21.72
C LYS A 35 -12.39 4.51 -20.23
N TYR A 36 -12.17 3.26 -19.83
CA TYR A 36 -12.13 2.86 -18.42
C TYR A 36 -10.71 2.57 -17.92
N GLY A 37 -9.74 2.44 -18.81
CA GLY A 37 -8.38 2.00 -18.49
C GLY A 37 -8.27 0.47 -18.42
N LEU A 38 -7.03 0.00 -18.27
CA LEU A 38 -6.75 -1.40 -18.00
C LEU A 38 -7.27 -1.77 -16.61
N ASN A 39 -7.78 -3.00 -16.47
CA ASN A 39 -8.17 -3.54 -15.17
C ASN A 39 -6.93 -4.00 -14.39
N GLU A 40 -6.06 -3.06 -14.06
CA GLU A 40 -4.84 -3.27 -13.31
C GLU A 40 -4.78 -2.31 -12.12
N LEU A 41 -4.29 -2.82 -10.99
CA LEU A 41 -4.02 -1.97 -9.84
C LEU A 41 -2.76 -1.14 -10.13
N ILE A 42 -2.88 0.19 -10.08
CA ILE A 42 -1.78 1.14 -10.28
C ILE A 42 -0.62 0.75 -9.36
N ASP A 43 0.52 0.42 -9.95
CA ASP A 43 1.72 0.10 -9.20
C ASP A 43 2.33 1.38 -8.63
N LYS A 44 2.28 1.55 -7.31
CA LYS A 44 3.05 2.61 -6.66
C LYS A 44 4.52 2.22 -6.45
N GLY A 45 4.93 1.03 -6.92
CA GLY A 45 6.22 0.43 -6.61
C GLY A 45 6.28 -0.02 -5.15
N THR A 46 7.17 -0.95 -4.84
CA THR A 46 7.59 -1.16 -3.45
C THR A 46 8.27 0.11 -2.95
N LYS A 47 7.88 0.65 -1.79
CA LYS A 47 8.61 1.79 -1.22
C LYS A 47 10.07 1.36 -1.05
N ASN A 48 10.97 2.28 -1.37
CA ASN A 48 12.39 2.06 -1.17
C ASN A 48 12.64 1.82 0.35
N PRO A 49 13.36 0.77 0.76
CA PRO A 49 13.65 0.50 2.17
C PRO A 49 14.24 1.71 2.93
N TRP A 50 15.02 2.54 2.24
CA TRP A 50 15.57 3.78 2.81
C TRP A 50 14.50 4.84 3.10
N LEU A 51 13.45 4.91 2.28
CA LEU A 51 12.30 5.79 2.52
C LEU A 51 11.49 5.32 3.73
N ILE A 52 11.30 4.00 3.90
CA ILE A 52 10.60 3.45 5.07
C ILE A 52 11.34 3.82 6.35
N LEU A 53 12.67 3.70 6.36
CA LEU A 53 13.48 4.10 7.52
C LEU A 53 13.42 5.61 7.77
N TRP A 54 13.43 6.42 6.71
CA TRP A 54 13.32 7.88 6.81
C TRP A 54 11.97 8.32 7.37
N ASP A 55 10.89 7.61 7.01
CA ASP A 55 9.55 7.88 7.56
C ASP A 55 9.47 7.54 9.05
N GLN A 56 10.17 6.51 9.53
CA GLN A 56 10.27 6.21 10.98
C GLN A 56 10.97 7.34 11.75
N ILE A 57 11.99 7.98 11.17
CA ILE A 57 12.70 9.09 11.83
C ILE A 57 11.84 10.35 11.95
N LYS A 58 10.93 10.55 10.99
CA LYS A 58 9.99 11.69 10.98
C LYS A 58 8.79 11.50 11.91
N GLU A 59 8.60 10.30 12.44
CA GLU A 59 7.49 10.03 13.35
C GLU A 59 7.62 10.92 14.59
N ILE A 60 6.50 11.55 14.99
CA ILE A 60 6.51 12.61 16.01
C ILE A 60 7.11 12.08 17.32
N MET A 61 6.78 10.86 17.72
CA MET A 61 7.30 10.23 18.93
C MET A 61 8.82 10.00 18.85
N VAL A 62 9.32 9.57 17.69
CA VAL A 62 10.76 9.36 17.47
C VAL A 62 11.53 10.68 17.54
N VAL A 63 11.00 11.74 16.92
CA VAL A 63 11.60 13.09 17.00
C VAL A 63 11.67 13.57 18.45
N ILE A 64 10.61 13.38 19.24
CA ILE A 64 10.59 13.73 20.67
C ILE A 64 11.66 12.96 21.44
N LEU A 65 11.82 11.66 21.19
CA LEU A 65 12.85 10.83 21.82
C LEU A 65 14.26 11.27 21.44
N ILE A 66 14.49 11.63 20.17
CA ILE A 66 15.79 12.16 19.72
C ILE A 66 16.10 13.47 20.44
N ILE A 67 15.12 14.38 20.58
CA ILE A 67 15.30 15.62 21.35
C ILE A 67 15.62 15.30 22.81
N ALA A 68 14.92 14.37 23.44
CA ALA A 68 15.18 13.95 24.81
C ALA A 68 16.60 13.37 24.97
N ALA A 69 17.05 12.52 24.04
CA ALA A 69 18.41 11.99 24.03
C ALA A 69 19.47 13.09 23.88
N VAL A 70 19.24 14.10 23.04
CA VAL A 70 20.14 15.26 22.91
C VAL A 70 20.20 16.04 24.22
N VAL A 71 19.05 16.30 24.86
CA VAL A 71 18.99 17.01 26.14
C VAL A 71 19.73 16.24 27.25
N SER A 72 19.48 14.94 27.41
CA SER A 72 20.21 14.11 28.39
C SER A 72 21.72 14.06 28.10
N GLY A 73 22.12 14.04 26.82
CA GLY A 73 23.52 14.09 26.42
C GLY A 73 24.20 15.40 26.81
N LEU A 74 23.49 16.53 26.68
CA LEU A 74 23.96 17.84 27.14
C LEU A 74 24.06 17.94 28.67
N LEU A 75 23.20 17.22 29.39
CA LEU A 75 23.25 17.10 30.86
C LEU A 75 24.37 16.16 31.35
N GLY A 76 25.03 15.43 30.44
CA GLY A 76 26.10 14.47 30.77
C GLY A 76 25.58 13.10 31.23
N GLU A 77 24.29 12.84 31.11
CA GLU A 77 23.64 11.59 31.53
C GLU A 77 23.76 10.54 30.42
N MET A 78 24.97 10.03 30.20
CA MET A 78 25.26 9.11 29.09
C MET A 78 24.45 7.81 29.16
N ASN A 79 24.10 7.34 30.37
CA ASN A 79 23.27 6.14 30.53
C ASN A 79 21.89 6.32 29.91
N ASP A 80 21.27 7.48 30.13
CA ASP A 80 19.92 7.78 29.63
C ASP A 80 19.94 7.93 28.10
N VAL A 81 20.98 8.57 27.56
CA VAL A 81 21.19 8.65 26.11
C VAL A 81 21.26 7.26 25.48
N ILE A 82 22.04 6.34 26.07
CA ILE A 82 22.20 4.98 25.56
C ILE A 82 20.85 4.24 25.58
N VAL A 83 20.10 4.34 26.69
CA VAL A 83 18.78 3.69 26.81
C VAL A 83 17.79 4.24 25.79
N ILE A 84 17.69 5.56 25.65
CA ILE A 84 16.78 6.19 24.69
C ILE A 84 17.16 5.80 23.26
N MET A 85 18.45 5.84 22.91
CA MET A 85 18.93 5.43 21.59
C MET A 85 18.62 3.95 21.30
N ALA A 86 18.78 3.06 22.29
CA ALA A 86 18.42 1.66 22.14
C ALA A 86 16.91 1.48 21.84
N ILE A 87 16.04 2.24 22.53
CA ILE A 87 14.59 2.22 22.29
C ILE A 87 14.27 2.72 20.88
N VAL A 88 14.88 3.83 20.44
CA VAL A 88 14.66 4.39 19.09
C VAL A 88 15.07 3.40 18.00
N ILE A 89 16.24 2.75 18.15
CA ILE A 89 16.72 1.74 17.20
C ILE A 89 15.78 0.54 17.17
N LEU A 90 15.36 0.04 18.34
CA LEU A 90 14.42 -1.07 18.42
C LEU A 90 13.10 -0.74 17.76
N ASN A 91 12.55 0.46 18.01
CA ASN A 91 11.30 0.90 17.44
C ASN A 91 11.41 1.06 15.91
N ALA A 92 12.49 1.68 15.42
CA ALA A 92 12.74 1.80 13.98
C ALA A 92 12.86 0.43 13.30
N ALA A 93 13.53 -0.55 13.93
CA ALA A 93 13.67 -1.90 13.39
C ALA A 93 12.32 -2.65 13.36
N LEU A 94 11.52 -2.53 14.42
CA LEU A 94 10.18 -3.12 14.49
C LEU A 94 9.24 -2.47 13.48
N GLY A 95 9.22 -1.14 13.40
CA GLY A 95 8.42 -0.36 12.45
C GLY A 95 8.79 -0.66 11.00
N PHE A 96 10.09 -0.71 10.69
CA PHE A 96 10.58 -1.13 9.36
C PHE A 96 10.11 -2.54 9.00
N SER A 97 10.26 -3.51 9.91
CA SER A 97 9.82 -4.89 9.68
C SER A 97 8.31 -5.00 9.47
N GLN A 98 7.51 -4.24 10.23
CA GLN A 98 6.06 -4.20 10.10
C GLN A 98 5.62 -3.62 8.75
N GLU A 99 6.16 -2.45 8.36
CA GLU A 99 5.85 -1.80 7.09
C GLU A 99 6.30 -2.68 5.91
N TYR A 100 7.52 -3.23 5.97
CA TYR A 100 8.06 -4.09 4.92
C TYR A 100 7.24 -5.38 4.72
N ARG A 101 6.70 -5.94 5.81
CA ARG A 101 5.77 -7.10 5.72
C ARG A 101 4.42 -6.70 5.13
N ALA A 102 3.89 -5.54 5.49
CA ALA A 102 2.64 -5.03 4.95
C ALA A 102 2.73 -4.79 3.44
N GLU A 103 3.83 -4.20 2.96
CA GLU A 103 4.06 -4.02 1.52
C GLU A 103 4.13 -5.35 0.78
N GLN A 104 4.85 -6.34 1.33
CA GLN A 104 4.90 -7.68 0.73
C GLN A 104 3.54 -8.36 0.67
N ALA A 105 2.69 -8.19 1.70
CA ALA A 105 1.33 -8.72 1.69
C ALA A 105 0.48 -8.09 0.58
N ILE A 106 0.58 -6.77 0.39
CA ILE A 106 -0.10 -6.07 -0.71
C ILE A 106 0.42 -6.54 -2.07
N ALA A 107 1.74 -6.69 -2.21
CA ALA A 107 2.35 -7.20 -3.44
C ALA A 107 1.90 -8.64 -3.75
N ALA A 108 1.76 -9.50 -2.73
CA ALA A 108 1.25 -10.85 -2.88
C ALA A 108 -0.23 -10.86 -3.30
N LEU A 109 -1.08 -10.03 -2.69
CA LEU A 109 -2.48 -9.88 -3.11
C LEU A 109 -2.58 -9.41 -4.56
N LYS A 110 -1.74 -8.45 -4.96
CA LYS A 110 -1.68 -7.98 -6.35
C LYS A 110 -1.36 -9.11 -7.32
N LYS A 111 -0.41 -10.00 -6.99
CA LYS A 111 -0.10 -11.18 -7.81
C LYS A 111 -1.27 -12.16 -7.95
N LEU A 112 -2.14 -12.26 -6.95
CA LEU A 112 -3.33 -13.12 -7.00
C LEU A 112 -4.51 -12.49 -7.77
N SER A 113 -4.55 -11.15 -7.87
CA SER A 113 -5.61 -10.42 -8.57
C SER A 113 -5.35 -10.21 -10.06
N VAL A 114 -4.20 -10.62 -10.60
CA VAL A 114 -3.97 -10.66 -12.06
C VAL A 114 -4.41 -12.04 -12.55
N PRO A 115 -5.60 -12.19 -13.17
CA PRO A 115 -5.92 -13.44 -13.83
C PRO A 115 -5.05 -13.50 -15.08
N THR A 116 -4.30 -14.58 -15.25
CA THR A 116 -3.69 -14.89 -16.55
C THR A 116 -4.83 -15.20 -17.51
N VAL A 117 -5.18 -14.25 -18.38
CA VAL A 117 -6.06 -14.45 -19.54
C VAL A 117 -5.24 -14.48 -20.81
#